data_AF-A0A524AVN9-F1
#
_entry.id   AF-A0A524AVN9-F1
#
_cell.length_a   1.000
_cell.length_b   1.000
_cell.length_c   1.000
_cell.angle_alpha   90.00
_cell.angle_beta   90.00
_cell.angle_gamma   90.00
#
_symmetry.space_group_name_H-M   'P 1'
#
loop_
_entity.id
_entity.type
_entity.pdbx_description
1 polymer ?
#
loop_
_entity_poly.entity_id
_entity_poly.type
_entity_poly.pdbx_seq_one_letter_code
_entity_poly.pdbx_strand_id
1 'polypeptide(L)'
;MSKSQYIAAHEPEEELLSPEDAWEDYLSLEQALAEKRAGKVTLQVDPATKALVHDLVTAGICQDESEVVARAVQSFFVATYPQAHRRLRLLRESRE
;
A
#
# COMPACT_ATOMS: atom_id res chain seq x y z
N MET A 1 -27.25 14.77 -0.16
CA MET A 1 -27.74 13.92 -1.27
C MET A 1 -26.66 13.91 -2.34
N SER A 2 -25.85 12.85 -2.40
CA SER A 2 -24.77 12.74 -3.39
C SER A 2 -25.36 12.45 -4.76
N LYS A 3 -25.16 13.37 -5.71
CA LYS A 3 -25.52 13.17 -7.11
C LYS A 3 -24.64 12.03 -7.63
N SER A 4 -25.24 10.85 -7.82
CA SER A 4 -24.61 9.76 -8.55
C SER A 4 -24.38 10.26 -9.98
N GLN A 5 -23.12 10.50 -10.34
CA GLN A 5 -22.77 10.76 -11.73
C GLN A 5 -23.08 9.48 -12.51
N TYR A 6 -24.07 9.55 -13.39
CA TYR A 6 -24.39 8.49 -14.33
C TYR A 6 -23.14 8.25 -15.20
N ILE A 7 -22.57 7.05 -15.12
CA ILE A 7 -21.60 6.60 -16.10
C ILE A 7 -22.41 6.26 -17.34
N ALA A 8 -22.34 7.10 -18.37
CA ALA A 8 -22.97 6.83 -19.65
C ALA A 8 -22.37 5.54 -20.22
N ALA A 9 -23.22 4.69 -20.81
CA ALA A 9 -22.75 3.52 -21.55
C ALA A 9 -21.93 4.02 -22.75
N HIS A 10 -20.72 3.48 -22.93
CA HIS A 10 -19.85 3.83 -24.06
C HIS A 10 -20.61 3.63 -25.39
N GLU A 11 -20.61 4.67 -26.23
CA GLU A 11 -21.19 4.57 -27.56
C GLU A 11 -20.31 3.68 -28.44
N PRO A 12 -20.91 2.80 -29.27
CA PRO A 12 -20.20 1.79 -30.05
C PRO A 12 -19.26 2.34 -31.13
N GLU A 13 -19.25 3.65 -31.35
CA GLU A 13 -18.45 4.34 -32.38
C GLU A 13 -17.20 5.04 -31.80
N GLU A 14 -16.93 4.92 -30.49
CA GLU A 14 -15.68 5.44 -29.93
C GLU A 14 -14.49 4.64 -30.45
N GLU A 15 -13.56 5.36 -31.08
CA GLU A 15 -12.30 4.82 -31.57
C GLU A 15 -11.52 4.25 -30.38
N LEU A 16 -11.42 2.92 -30.31
CA LEU A 16 -10.69 2.25 -29.24
C LEU A 16 -9.24 2.72 -29.27
N LEU A 17 -8.68 3.00 -28.08
CA LEU A 17 -7.24 3.26 -27.93
C LEU A 17 -6.45 2.16 -28.63
N SER A 18 -5.36 2.57 -29.30
CA SER A 18 -4.43 1.59 -29.83
C SER A 18 -3.81 0.78 -28.67
N PRO A 19 -3.39 -0.48 -28.91
CA PRO A 19 -2.69 -1.27 -27.89
C PRO A 19 -1.48 -0.56 -27.29
N GLU A 20 -0.77 0.23 -28.10
CA GLU A 20 0.36 1.05 -27.69
C GLU A 20 -0.08 2.17 -26.73
N ASP A 21 -1.14 2.92 -27.06
CA ASP A 21 -1.64 4.00 -26.21
C ASP A 21 -2.18 3.46 -24.87
N ALA A 22 -2.88 2.32 -24.91
CA ALA A 22 -3.39 1.65 -23.70
C ALA A 22 -2.25 1.17 -22.79
N TRP A 23 -1.10 0.77 -23.37
CA TRP A 23 0.08 0.36 -22.63
C TRP A 23 0.79 1.55 -21.96
N GLU A 24 0.91 2.68 -22.65
CA GLU A 24 1.49 3.90 -22.08
C GLU A 24 0.64 4.45 -20.92
N ASP A 25 -0.69 4.45 -21.07
CA ASP A 25 -1.62 4.83 -20.00
C ASP A 25 -1.50 3.90 -18.79
N TYR A 26 -1.36 2.60 -19.02
CA TYR A 26 -1.14 1.62 -17.95
C TYR A 26 0.15 1.93 -17.17
N LEU A 27 1.26 2.18 -17.88
CA LEU A 27 2.55 2.51 -17.25
C LEU A 27 2.49 3.82 -16.47
N SER A 28 1.83 4.85 -17.03
CA SER A 28 1.60 6.13 -16.35
C SER A 28 0.80 5.97 -15.05
N LEU A 29 -0.25 5.15 -15.08
CA LEU A 29 -1.05 4.84 -13.90
C LEU A 29 -0.30 4.02 -12.86
N GLU A 30 0.52 3.05 -13.28
CA GLU A 30 1.38 2.27 -12.39
C GLU A 30 2.40 3.17 -11.68
N GLN A 31 3.02 4.09 -12.42
CA GLN A 31 3.99 5.03 -11.88
C GLN A 31 3.33 6.03 -10.92
N ALA A 32 2.17 6.58 -11.27
CA ALA A 32 1.39 7.44 -10.37
C ALA A 32 0.93 6.70 -9.10
N LEU A 33 0.61 5.41 -9.20
CA LEU A 33 0.30 4.56 -8.05
C LEU A 33 1.53 4.30 -7.18
N ALA A 34 2.70 4.07 -7.79
CA ALA A 34 3.95 3.89 -7.08
C ALA A 34 4.32 5.16 -6.31
N GLU A 35 4.20 6.34 -6.92
CA GLU A 35 4.44 7.63 -6.28
C GLU A 35 3.47 7.91 -5.13
N LYS A 36 2.18 7.61 -5.30
CA LYS A 36 1.20 7.74 -4.21
C LYS A 36 1.43 6.75 -3.06
N ARG A 37 1.93 5.55 -3.35
CA ARG A 37 2.28 4.54 -2.33
C ARG A 37 3.59 4.86 -1.61
N ALA A 38 4.49 5.59 -2.26
CA ALA A 38 5.79 6.00 -1.71
C ALA A 38 5.72 7.21 -0.76
N GLY A 39 4.53 7.60 -0.30
CA GLY A 39 4.37 8.63 0.71
C GLY A 39 5.08 8.24 2.01
N LYS A 40 6.22 8.88 2.30
CA LYS A 40 6.90 8.74 3.59
C LYS A 40 5.99 9.33 4.67
N VAL A 41 5.52 8.48 5.58
CA VAL A 41 4.76 8.90 6.75
C VAL A 41 5.73 9.16 7.89
N THR A 42 5.77 10.39 8.40
CA THR A 42 6.56 10.71 9.59
C THR A 42 5.85 10.13 10.80
N LEU A 43 6.49 9.18 11.48
CA LEU A 43 5.98 8.56 12.70
C LEU A 43 6.76 9.06 13.92
N GLN A 44 6.04 9.39 14.99
CA GLN A 44 6.67 9.58 16.28
C GLN A 44 6.92 8.21 16.90
N VAL A 45 8.19 7.91 17.14
CA VAL A 45 8.66 6.63 17.71
C VAL A 45 9.38 6.94 19.02
N ASP A 46 9.08 6.15 20.05
CA ASP A 46 9.70 6.24 21.35
C ASP A 46 11.24 6.14 21.26
N PRO A 47 12.01 6.89 22.09
CA PRO A 47 13.47 6.86 22.05
C PRO A 47 14.09 5.48 22.25
N ALA A 48 13.49 4.61 23.09
CA ALA A 48 14.02 3.26 23.31
C ALA A 48 13.89 2.40 22.05
N THR A 49 12.77 2.52 21.33
CA THR A 49 12.57 1.84 20.05
C THR A 49 13.54 2.36 18.98
N LYS A 50 13.84 3.67 18.96
CA LYS A 50 14.85 4.22 18.05
C LYS A 50 16.25 3.66 18.33
N ALA A 51 16.61 3.51 19.61
CA ALA A 51 17.88 2.90 20.00
C ALA A 51 17.96 1.45 19.50
N LEU A 52 16.90 0.66 19.68
CA LEU A 52 16.84 -0.72 19.16
C LEU A 52 16.98 -0.79 17.64
N VAL A 53 16.30 0.08 16.91
CA VAL A 53 16.43 0.16 15.44
C VAL A 53 17.88 0.47 15.05
N HIS A 54 18.50 1.42 15.73
CA HIS A 54 19.90 1.78 15.50
C HIS A 54 20.86 0.62 15.80
N ASP A 55 20.66 -0.09 16.91
CA ASP A 55 21.48 -1.25 17.30
C ASP A 55 21.38 -2.38 16.24
N LEU A 56 20.19 -2.61 15.69
CA LEU A 56 19.99 -3.64 14.65
C LEU A 56 20.70 -3.29 13.34
N VAL A 57 20.72 -2.01 12.96
CA VAL A 57 21.43 -1.55 11.76
C VAL A 57 22.93 -1.56 11.98
N THR A 58 23.41 -1.06 13.12
CA THR A 58 24.85 -1.01 13.44
C THR A 58 25.46 -2.39 13.66
N ALA A 59 24.71 -3.35 14.19
CA ALA A 59 25.10 -4.74 14.29
C ALA A 59 25.11 -5.48 12.93
N GLY A 60 24.66 -4.84 11.84
CA GLY A 60 24.59 -5.44 10.51
C GLY A 60 23.49 -6.50 10.35
N ILE A 61 22.54 -6.57 11.29
CA ILE A 61 21.41 -7.51 11.24
C ILE A 61 20.40 -7.07 10.17
N CYS A 62 20.23 -5.76 10.00
CA CYS A 62 19.46 -5.13 8.93
C CYS A 62 20.33 -4.08 8.22
N GLN A 63 20.10 -3.88 6.93
CA GLN A 63 20.84 -2.95 6.08
C GLN A 63 20.50 -1.49 6.40
N ASP A 64 19.24 -1.20 6.69
CA ASP A 64 18.74 0.14 7.01
C ASP A 64 17.51 0.08 7.94
N GLU A 65 17.05 1.26 8.38
CA GLU A 65 15.87 1.39 9.24
C GLU A 65 14.59 0.90 8.55
N SER A 66 14.51 1.00 7.22
CA SER A 66 13.35 0.58 6.43
C SER A 66 13.19 -0.94 6.48
N GLU A 67 14.28 -1.68 6.35
CA GLU A 67 14.31 -3.14 6.48
C GLU A 67 13.88 -3.58 7.89
N VAL A 68 14.36 -2.88 8.94
CA VAL A 68 13.95 -3.16 10.32
C VAL A 68 12.43 -3.06 10.46
N VAL A 69 11.85 -1.96 9.98
CA VAL A 69 10.40 -1.74 10.05
C VAL A 69 9.64 -2.77 9.22
N ALA A 70 10.08 -3.06 8.00
CA ALA A 70 9.43 -4.04 7.14
C ALA A 70 9.39 -5.44 7.78
N ARG A 71 10.52 -5.89 8.35
CA ARG A 71 10.63 -7.17 9.05
C ARG A 71 9.78 -7.22 10.32
N ALA A 72 9.75 -6.13 11.09
CA ALA A 72 8.94 -6.03 12.30
C ALA A 72 7.44 -6.13 11.96
N VAL A 73 6.97 -5.41 10.93
CA VAL A 73 5.58 -5.46 10.49
C VAL A 73 5.21 -6.84 9.95
N GLN A 74 6.07 -7.47 9.13
CA GLN A 74 5.83 -8.83 8.64
C GLN A 74 5.75 -9.84 9.79
N SER A 75 6.68 -9.78 10.74
CA SER A 75 6.72 -10.68 11.89
C SER A 75 5.48 -10.50 12.77
N PHE A 76 5.09 -9.25 13.02
CA PHE A 76 3.87 -8.93 13.75
C PHE A 76 2.63 -9.45 13.02
N PHE A 77 2.56 -9.26 11.69
CA PHE A 77 1.46 -9.77 10.89
C PHE A 77 1.37 -11.29 10.99
N VAL A 78 2.45 -12.03 10.76
CA VAL A 78 2.46 -13.50 10.88
C VAL A 78 2.03 -13.96 12.27
N ALA A 79 2.51 -13.30 13.32
CA ALA A 79 2.17 -13.64 14.70
C ALA A 79 0.69 -13.37 15.04
N THR A 80 0.10 -12.33 14.47
CA THR A 80 -1.26 -11.88 14.79
C THR A 80 -2.32 -12.33 13.78
N TYR A 81 -1.92 -12.70 12.56
CA TYR A 81 -2.83 -13.02 11.46
C TYR A 81 -3.83 -14.13 11.79
N PRO A 82 -3.46 -15.25 12.44
CA PRO A 82 -4.42 -16.29 12.80
C PRO A 82 -5.58 -15.76 13.67
N GLN A 83 -5.32 -14.76 14.50
CA GLN A 83 -6.30 -14.14 15.40
C GLN A 83 -7.03 -12.96 14.72
N ALA A 84 -6.32 -12.21 13.87
CA ALA A 84 -6.82 -11.04 13.18
C ALA A 84 -7.66 -11.37 11.94
N HIS A 85 -7.45 -12.53 11.30
CA HIS A 85 -8.10 -12.92 10.04
C HIS A 85 -9.62 -12.84 10.12
N ARG A 86 -10.22 -13.35 11.20
CA ARG A 86 -11.67 -13.29 11.42
C ARG A 86 -12.19 -11.86 11.56
N ARG A 87 -11.45 -10.99 12.25
CA ARG A 87 -11.80 -9.58 12.46
C ARG A 87 -11.64 -8.75 11.17
N LEU A 88 -10.57 -8.98 10.41
CA LEU A 88 -10.31 -8.31 9.15
C LEU A 88 -11.33 -8.67 8.07
N ARG A 89 -11.78 -9.94 8.05
CA ARG A 89 -12.86 -10.39 7.17
C ARG A 89 -14.17 -9.62 7.44
N LEU A 90 -14.59 -9.55 8.70
CA LEU A 90 -15.80 -8.84 9.11
C LEU A 90 -15.73 -7.33 8.78
N LEU A 91 -14.56 -6.71 8.94
CA LEU A 91 -14.36 -5.30 8.59
C LEU A 91 -14.44 -5.04 7.07
N ARG A 92 -14.02 -6.00 6.24
CA ARG A 92 -14.19 -5.91 4.78
C ARG A 92 -15.65 -6.04 4.38
N GLU A 93 -16.34 -7.05 4.92
CA GLU A 93 -17.76 -7.29 4.65
C GLU A 93 -18.66 -6.12 5.12
N SER A 94 -18.25 -5.35 6.14
CA SER A 94 -18.98 -4.15 6.60
C SER A 94 -18.76 -2.89 5.76
N ARG A 95 -17.84 -2.92 4.78
CA ARG A 95 -17.53 -1.79 3.89
C ARG A 95 -18.13 -1.94 2.50
N GLU A 96 -18.72 -3.10 2.20
CA GLU A 96 -19.53 -3.39 1.01
C GLU A 96 -21.02 -3.11 1.31
#